data_AF-A0A1F8RR86-F1
#
_entry.id   AF-A0A1F8RR86-F1
#
_cell.length_a   1.000
_cell.length_b   1.000
_cell.length_c   1.000
_cell.angle_alpha   90.00
_cell.angle_beta   90.00
_cell.angle_gamma   90.00
#
_symmetry.space_group_name_H-M   'P 1'
#
loop_
_entity.id
_entity.type
_entity.pdbx_description
1 polymer ?
#
loop_
_entity_poly.entity_id
_entity_poly.type
_entity_poly.pdbx_seq_one_letter_code
_entity_poly.pdbx_strand_id
1 'polypeptide(L)'
;MWGNSVVPSAIQGERLTLDSAVDKAQSYAQSIDPALTVAEVMEFDQNFYALVIEKDTGRGALEVLIDPFTGAIHPEPGPNMMWNTKYGHMRGMRNGAADNSITLDAAREKAQQVLDDTQPGAVLAEGGVSFYGYYTFDYQVDGKPAGMLSVNGFNGQVWPHTWHGAFVAEKEIAQ
;
A
#
# COMPACT_ATOMS: atom_id res chain seq x y z
N MET A 1 -20.95 47.00 18.31
CA MET A 1 -20.02 45.96 18.79
C MET A 1 -20.56 44.63 18.31
N TRP A 2 -19.94 44.03 17.29
CA TRP A 2 -20.37 42.77 16.70
C TRP A 2 -19.63 41.64 17.40
N GLY A 3 -20.36 40.75 18.07
CA GLY A 3 -19.80 39.54 18.67
C GLY A 3 -19.60 38.49 17.60
N ASN A 4 -18.34 38.13 17.32
CA ASN A 4 -18.01 36.96 16.54
C ASN A 4 -18.27 35.72 17.40
N SER A 5 -19.41 35.06 17.16
CA SER A 5 -19.62 33.69 17.58
C SER A 5 -18.69 32.79 16.77
N VAL A 6 -17.69 32.20 17.43
CA VAL A 6 -16.93 31.10 16.86
C VAL A 6 -17.86 29.89 16.83
N VAL A 7 -18.26 29.47 15.64
CA VAL A 7 -18.85 28.15 15.42
C VAL A 7 -17.78 27.09 15.69
N PRO A 8 -18.00 26.10 16.57
CA PRO A 8 -17.10 24.97 16.68
C PRO A 8 -17.09 24.23 15.34
N SER A 9 -15.89 23.99 14.81
CA SER A 9 -15.70 23.11 13.64
C SER A 9 -16.32 21.74 13.93
N ALA A 10 -16.99 21.19 12.92
CA ALA A 10 -17.68 19.92 12.97
C ALA A 10 -16.79 18.81 13.55
N ILE A 11 -17.39 17.96 14.39
CA ILE A 11 -16.79 16.73 14.90
C ILE A 11 -16.39 15.88 13.68
N GLN A 12 -15.10 15.86 13.32
CA GLN A 12 -14.54 14.70 12.65
C GLN A 12 -14.65 13.54 13.64
N GLY A 13 -15.15 12.38 13.18
CA GLY A 13 -15.23 11.17 14.01
C GLY A 13 -13.88 10.86 14.64
N GLU A 14 -13.87 10.08 15.73
CA GLU A 14 -12.63 9.59 16.31
C GLU A 14 -11.85 8.78 15.27
N ARG A 15 -10.52 8.97 15.23
CA ARG A 15 -9.65 8.19 14.36
C ARG A 15 -9.76 6.70 14.72
N LEU A 16 -9.89 5.85 13.72
CA LEU A 16 -9.88 4.40 13.89
C LEU A 16 -8.58 3.93 14.52
N THR A 17 -8.66 2.87 15.33
CA THR A 17 -7.46 2.18 15.80
C THR A 17 -6.89 1.30 14.70
N LEU A 18 -5.59 0.99 14.78
CA LEU A 18 -4.94 0.02 13.89
C LEU A 18 -5.67 -1.34 13.88
N ASP A 19 -6.09 -1.84 15.04
CA ASP A 19 -6.88 -3.08 15.12
C ASP A 19 -8.22 -2.97 14.37
N SER A 20 -8.90 -1.83 14.46
CA SER A 20 -10.15 -1.60 13.72
C SER A 20 -9.92 -1.53 12.21
N ALA A 21 -8.77 -0.98 11.77
CA ALA A 21 -8.37 -0.95 10.38
C ALA A 21 -8.07 -2.37 9.85
N VAL A 22 -7.42 -3.20 10.66
CA VAL A 22 -7.16 -4.63 10.36
C VAL A 22 -8.46 -5.40 10.16
N ASP A 23 -9.42 -5.29 11.07
CA ASP A 23 -10.71 -5.99 10.95
C ASP A 23 -11.48 -5.56 9.70
N LYS A 24 -11.43 -4.27 9.36
CA LYS A 24 -12.02 -3.71 8.14
C LYS A 24 -11.34 -4.23 6.88
N ALA A 25 -10.02 -4.20 6.82
CA ALA A 25 -9.23 -4.73 5.71
C ALA A 25 -9.53 -6.23 5.50
N GLN A 26 -9.59 -6.99 6.58
CA GLN A 26 -9.85 -8.43 6.54
C GLN A 26 -11.24 -8.75 5.99
N SER A 27 -12.25 -8.00 6.44
CA SER A 27 -13.63 -8.12 5.95
C SER A 27 -13.72 -7.73 4.47
N TYR A 28 -13.00 -6.68 4.06
CA TYR A 28 -12.95 -6.24 2.67
C TYR A 28 -12.31 -7.28 1.76
N ALA A 29 -11.14 -7.83 2.13
CA ALA A 29 -10.46 -8.87 1.37
C ALA A 29 -11.38 -10.09 1.14
N GLN A 30 -12.05 -10.56 2.20
CA GLN A 30 -12.98 -11.69 2.14
C GLN A 30 -14.24 -11.40 1.31
N SER A 31 -14.64 -10.13 1.19
CA SER A 31 -15.77 -9.72 0.34
C SER A 31 -15.44 -9.77 -1.16
N ILE A 32 -14.16 -9.63 -1.52
CA ILE A 32 -13.68 -9.75 -2.90
C ILE A 32 -13.60 -11.24 -3.28
N ASP A 33 -12.89 -12.01 -2.48
CA ASP A 33 -12.68 -13.44 -2.69
C ASP A 33 -12.30 -14.10 -1.34
N PRO A 34 -13.00 -15.17 -0.90
CA PRO A 34 -12.65 -15.91 0.32
C PRO A 34 -11.22 -16.48 0.35
N ALA A 35 -10.55 -16.60 -0.80
CA ALA A 35 -9.16 -17.02 -0.92
C ALA A 35 -8.15 -15.90 -0.60
N LEU A 36 -8.60 -14.67 -0.36
CA LEU A 36 -7.75 -13.54 0.01
C LEU A 36 -7.67 -13.33 1.53
N THR A 37 -6.53 -12.81 1.97
CA THR A 37 -6.29 -12.41 3.36
C THR A 37 -5.42 -11.17 3.45
N VAL A 38 -5.44 -10.48 4.59
CA VAL A 38 -4.53 -9.36 4.84
C VAL A 38 -3.23 -9.90 5.40
N ALA A 39 -2.11 -9.48 4.83
CA ALA A 39 -0.77 -9.80 5.33
C ALA A 39 -0.30 -8.75 6.33
N GLU A 40 -0.52 -7.48 6.01
CA GLU A 40 -0.01 -6.35 6.77
C GLU A 40 -0.99 -5.17 6.71
N VAL A 41 -1.04 -4.39 7.80
CA VAL A 41 -1.64 -3.05 7.81
C VAL A 41 -0.65 -2.06 8.38
N MET A 42 -0.36 -0.99 7.64
CA MET A 42 0.45 0.13 8.09
C MET A 42 -0.44 1.33 8.37
N GLU A 43 -0.21 2.00 9.49
CA GLU A 43 -0.81 3.28 9.84
C GLU A 43 0.14 4.42 9.46
N PHE A 44 -0.36 5.30 8.61
CA PHE A 44 0.22 6.60 8.36
C PHE A 44 -0.74 7.70 8.82
N ASP A 45 -0.24 8.91 9.08
CA ASP A 45 -1.08 9.99 9.58
C ASP A 45 -2.25 10.36 8.63
N GLN A 46 -2.11 10.16 7.31
CA GLN A 46 -3.19 10.44 6.35
C GLN A 46 -4.11 9.26 6.05
N ASN A 47 -3.66 8.02 6.20
CA ASN A 47 -4.45 6.82 5.90
C ASN A 47 -3.86 5.57 6.56
N PHE A 48 -4.67 4.50 6.62
CA PHE A 48 -4.11 3.16 6.75
C PHE A 48 -3.89 2.58 5.35
N TYR A 49 -2.77 1.91 5.16
CA TYR A 49 -2.50 1.04 4.02
C TYR A 49 -2.72 -0.41 4.46
N ALA A 50 -3.31 -1.24 3.59
CA ALA A 50 -3.43 -2.67 3.83
C ALA A 50 -2.98 -3.47 2.60
N LEU A 51 -2.06 -4.41 2.85
CA LEU A 51 -1.59 -5.39 1.90
C LEU A 51 -2.50 -6.63 1.93
N VAL A 52 -3.15 -6.92 0.79
CA VAL A 52 -3.96 -8.13 0.61
C VAL A 52 -3.22 -9.13 -0.26
N ILE A 53 -3.14 -10.38 0.19
CA ILE A 53 -2.46 -11.49 -0.48
C ILE A 53 -3.41 -12.65 -0.78
N GLU A 54 -3.02 -13.49 -1.72
CA GLU A 54 -3.60 -14.82 -1.95
C GLU A 54 -3.12 -15.82 -0.89
N LYS A 55 -4.05 -16.55 -0.25
CA LYS A 55 -3.73 -17.50 0.82
C LYS A 55 -2.87 -18.68 0.38
N ASP A 56 -3.03 -19.13 -0.86
CA ASP A 56 -2.39 -20.34 -1.39
C ASP A 56 -0.99 -20.08 -1.95
N THR A 57 -0.75 -18.89 -2.52
CA THR A 57 0.53 -18.52 -3.14
C THR A 57 1.36 -17.54 -2.30
N GLY A 58 0.75 -16.82 -1.36
CA GLY A 58 1.36 -15.70 -0.67
C GLY A 58 1.59 -14.47 -1.55
N ARG A 59 1.11 -14.49 -2.81
CA ARG A 59 1.33 -13.40 -3.76
C ARG A 59 0.46 -12.20 -3.43
N GLY A 60 1.01 -11.00 -3.61
CA GLY A 60 0.27 -9.74 -3.52
C GLY A 60 -0.92 -9.75 -4.48
N ALA A 61 -2.12 -9.68 -3.92
CA ALA A 61 -3.35 -9.59 -4.68
C ALA A 61 -3.64 -8.13 -5.05
N LEU A 62 -3.79 -7.27 -4.04
CA LEU A 62 -4.10 -5.85 -4.20
C LEU A 62 -3.75 -5.06 -2.94
N GLU A 63 -3.68 -3.75 -3.10
CA GLU A 63 -3.40 -2.79 -2.03
C GLU A 63 -4.59 -1.84 -1.88
N VAL A 64 -4.94 -1.52 -0.63
CA VAL A 64 -6.01 -0.57 -0.34
C VAL A 64 -5.60 0.47 0.68
N LEU A 65 -6.21 1.64 0.55
CA LEU A 65 -6.17 2.69 1.57
C LEU A 65 -7.49 2.70 2.33
N ILE A 66 -7.41 2.93 3.64
CA ILE A 66 -8.56 3.09 4.53
C ILE A 66 -8.52 4.50 5.11
N ASP A 67 -9.59 5.25 4.88
CA ASP A 67 -9.75 6.57 5.47
C ASP A 67 -9.83 6.44 7.01
N PRO A 68 -9.00 7.18 7.75
CA PRO A 68 -8.80 6.93 9.17
C PRO A 68 -9.97 7.40 10.04
N PHE A 69 -10.91 8.18 9.49
CA PHE A 69 -12.04 8.74 10.25
C PHE A 69 -13.38 8.12 9.87
N THR A 70 -13.55 7.74 8.61
CA THR A 70 -14.78 7.17 8.06
C THR A 70 -14.69 5.65 7.90
N GLY A 71 -13.47 5.10 7.79
CA GLY A 71 -13.23 3.71 7.47
C GLY A 71 -13.60 3.33 6.04
N ALA A 72 -13.77 4.31 5.14
CA ALA A 72 -13.98 4.08 3.73
C ALA A 72 -12.72 3.43 3.11
N ILE A 73 -12.91 2.42 2.27
CA ILE A 73 -11.82 1.65 1.66
C ILE A 73 -11.79 1.94 0.17
N HIS A 74 -10.59 2.26 -0.34
CA HIS A 74 -10.35 2.54 -1.73
C HIS A 74 -9.13 1.77 -2.24
N PRO A 75 -9.12 1.30 -3.51
CA PRO A 75 -7.91 0.81 -4.14
C PRO A 75 -6.79 1.84 -4.04
N GLU A 76 -5.59 1.40 -3.71
CA GLU A 76 -4.45 2.31 -3.65
C GLU A 76 -4.18 2.95 -5.03
N PRO A 77 -3.99 4.29 -5.11
CA PRO A 77 -3.75 4.96 -6.37
C PRO A 77 -2.43 4.52 -7.03
N GLY A 78 -2.38 4.56 -8.36
CA GLY A 78 -1.16 4.23 -9.10
C GLY A 78 -1.02 2.72 -9.35
N PRO A 79 0.07 2.05 -8.93
CA PRO A 79 0.41 0.67 -9.30
C PRO A 79 -0.72 -0.36 -9.18
N ASN A 80 -1.41 -0.37 -8.04
CA ASN A 80 -2.54 -1.27 -7.82
C ASN A 80 -3.69 -1.05 -8.83
N MET A 81 -4.01 0.20 -9.19
CA MET A 81 -5.03 0.47 -10.21
C MET A 81 -4.52 0.28 -11.65
N MET A 82 -3.29 0.70 -11.92
CA MET A 82 -2.75 0.94 -13.27
C MET A 82 -1.88 -0.21 -13.80
N TRP A 83 -1.25 -0.98 -12.93
CA TRP A 83 -0.32 -2.05 -13.29
C TRP A 83 -0.79 -3.44 -12.86
N ASN A 84 -1.73 -3.53 -11.92
CA ASN A 84 -2.28 -4.81 -11.48
C ASN A 84 -3.11 -5.47 -12.58
N THR A 85 -2.58 -6.57 -13.11
CA THR A 85 -3.14 -7.33 -14.24
C THR A 85 -4.16 -8.39 -13.84
N LYS A 86 -4.35 -8.66 -12.54
CA LYS A 86 -5.32 -9.63 -12.03
C LYS A 86 -6.47 -8.97 -11.26
N TYR A 87 -6.15 -8.06 -10.34
CA TYR A 87 -7.11 -7.45 -9.42
C TYR A 87 -7.39 -5.96 -9.71
N GLY A 88 -6.60 -5.30 -10.56
CA GLY A 88 -6.79 -3.89 -10.92
C GLY A 88 -7.51 -3.65 -12.24
N HIS A 89 -7.41 -2.43 -12.78
CA HIS A 89 -8.10 -2.03 -14.02
C HIS A 89 -7.52 -2.69 -15.27
N MET A 90 -6.28 -3.21 -15.20
CA MET A 90 -5.64 -3.94 -16.30
C MET A 90 -6.04 -5.42 -16.33
N ARG A 91 -7.05 -5.82 -15.55
CA ARG A 91 -7.58 -7.19 -15.54
C ARG A 91 -7.99 -7.63 -16.95
N GLY A 92 -7.35 -8.67 -17.47
CA GLY A 92 -7.63 -9.25 -18.79
C GLY A 92 -6.91 -8.58 -19.98
N MET A 93 -6.17 -7.48 -19.76
CA MET A 93 -5.36 -6.82 -20.81
C MET A 93 -4.12 -7.64 -21.18
N ARG A 94 -3.62 -8.40 -20.20
CA ARG A 94 -2.63 -9.47 -20.32
C ARG A 94 -3.30 -10.74 -19.78
N ASN A 95 -2.81 -11.92 -20.14
CA ASN A 95 -3.19 -13.14 -19.42
C ASN A 95 -2.97 -12.87 -17.93
N GLY A 96 -4.04 -12.67 -17.15
CA GLY A 96 -4.05 -12.05 -15.81
C GLY A 96 -3.40 -12.89 -14.71
N ALA A 97 -2.47 -13.76 -15.10
CA ALA A 97 -1.66 -14.64 -14.30
C ALA A 97 -0.20 -14.67 -14.80
N ALA A 98 0.20 -13.73 -15.68
CA ALA A 98 1.56 -13.68 -16.18
C ALA A 98 2.52 -13.21 -15.08
N ASP A 99 3.63 -13.93 -14.93
CA ASP A 99 4.71 -13.50 -14.06
C ASP A 99 5.34 -12.19 -14.54
N ASN A 100 5.89 -11.45 -13.58
CA ASN A 100 6.69 -10.27 -13.87
C ASN A 100 7.91 -10.70 -14.71
N SER A 101 8.26 -9.93 -15.73
CA SER A 101 9.38 -10.26 -16.62
C SER A 101 10.72 -9.77 -16.11
N ILE A 102 10.74 -8.82 -15.17
CA ILE A 102 11.94 -8.50 -14.38
C ILE A 102 11.89 -9.25 -13.06
N THR A 103 13.05 -9.62 -12.51
CA THR A 103 13.15 -10.29 -11.21
C THR A 103 12.92 -9.31 -10.06
N LEU A 104 12.63 -9.86 -8.86
CA LEU A 104 12.53 -9.07 -7.63
C LEU A 104 13.83 -8.30 -7.37
N ASP A 105 14.98 -8.94 -7.51
CA ASP A 105 16.29 -8.30 -7.29
C ASP A 105 16.53 -7.13 -8.27
N ALA A 106 16.21 -7.32 -9.55
CA ALA A 106 16.32 -6.25 -10.54
C ALA A 106 15.35 -5.09 -10.26
N ALA A 107 14.17 -5.38 -9.68
CA ALA A 107 13.24 -4.35 -9.24
C ALA A 107 13.75 -3.62 -7.99
N ARG A 108 14.33 -4.33 -7.01
CA ARG A 108 14.97 -3.75 -5.81
C ARG A 108 16.10 -2.80 -6.18
N GLU A 109 16.98 -3.21 -7.11
CA GLU A 109 18.07 -2.34 -7.59
C GLU A 109 17.55 -1.03 -8.18
N LYS A 110 16.50 -1.10 -9.01
CA LYS A 110 15.88 0.10 -9.61
C LYS A 110 15.22 0.99 -8.57
N ALA A 111 14.52 0.39 -7.61
CA ALA A 111 13.88 1.09 -6.51
C ALA A 111 14.91 1.84 -5.66
N GLN A 112 16.00 1.17 -5.26
CA GLN A 112 17.06 1.78 -4.47
C GLN A 112 17.76 2.91 -5.23
N GLN A 113 18.02 2.76 -6.54
CA GLN A 113 18.60 3.83 -7.36
C GLN A 113 17.74 5.11 -7.33
N VAL A 114 16.42 4.97 -7.43
CA VAL A 114 15.52 6.13 -7.36
C VAL A 114 15.52 6.76 -5.96
N LEU A 115 15.61 5.96 -4.90
CA LEU A 115 15.73 6.47 -3.53
C LEU A 115 17.05 7.22 -3.31
N ASP A 116 18.16 6.70 -3.81
CA ASP A 116 19.47 7.35 -3.70
C ASP A 116 19.46 8.75 -4.33
N ASP A 117 18.73 8.91 -5.45
CA ASP A 117 18.60 10.18 -6.17
C ASP A 117 17.61 11.16 -5.53
N THR A 118 16.51 10.65 -4.95
CA THR A 118 15.36 11.48 -4.54
C THR A 118 15.26 11.68 -3.03
N GLN A 119 15.77 10.73 -2.26
CA GLN A 119 15.67 10.68 -0.80
C GLN A 119 16.99 10.17 -0.19
N PRO A 120 18.07 10.98 -0.19
CA PRO A 120 19.37 10.55 0.33
C PRO A 120 19.28 9.98 1.74
N GLY A 121 19.87 8.80 1.94
CA GLY A 121 19.82 8.07 3.22
C GLY A 121 18.62 7.12 3.36
N ALA A 122 17.71 7.08 2.39
CA ALA A 122 16.68 6.05 2.32
C ALA A 122 17.27 4.70 1.88
N VAL A 123 16.85 3.63 2.54
CA VAL A 123 17.27 2.26 2.24
C VAL A 123 16.03 1.38 2.17
N LEU A 124 15.91 0.55 1.14
CA LEU A 124 14.83 -0.44 1.06
C LEU A 124 14.89 -1.40 2.25
N ALA A 125 13.71 -1.71 2.82
CA ALA A 125 13.56 -2.82 3.74
C ALA A 125 13.93 -4.15 3.07
N GLU A 126 14.15 -5.20 3.85
CA GLU A 126 14.42 -6.53 3.33
C GLU A 126 13.20 -7.08 2.58
N GLY A 127 13.42 -7.84 1.49
CA GLY A 127 12.33 -8.51 0.77
C GLY A 127 11.56 -7.61 -0.22
N GLY A 128 10.25 -7.54 -0.07
CA GLY A 128 9.34 -6.87 -1.01
C GLY A 128 8.26 -7.80 -1.53
N VAL A 129 7.14 -7.20 -1.94
CA VAL A 129 5.93 -7.93 -2.28
C VAL A 129 5.78 -8.00 -3.79
N SER A 130 5.63 -9.22 -4.33
CA SER A 130 5.34 -9.43 -5.74
C SER A 130 3.83 -9.42 -5.97
N PHE A 131 3.37 -8.50 -6.82
CA PHE A 131 2.01 -8.44 -7.31
C PHE A 131 1.92 -8.91 -8.77
N TYR A 132 0.70 -9.00 -9.30
CA TYR A 132 0.47 -9.29 -10.71
C TYR A 132 0.75 -8.06 -11.59
N GLY A 133 2.01 -7.87 -12.00
CA GLY A 133 2.43 -6.81 -12.91
C GLY A 133 3.33 -5.74 -12.29
N TYR A 134 3.63 -5.84 -10.99
CA TYR A 134 4.50 -4.93 -10.27
C TYR A 134 5.04 -5.55 -8.97
N TYR A 135 5.94 -4.81 -8.32
CA TYR A 135 6.46 -5.07 -6.99
C TYR A 135 6.24 -3.84 -6.12
N THR A 136 6.03 -4.01 -4.82
CA THR A 136 6.05 -2.90 -3.84
C THR A 136 7.14 -3.17 -2.80
N PHE A 137 7.82 -2.10 -2.39
CA PHE A 137 8.87 -2.13 -1.39
C PHE A 137 8.68 -1.00 -0.39
N ASP A 138 8.89 -1.33 0.88
CA ASP A 138 9.02 -0.34 1.94
C ASP A 138 10.46 0.17 1.99
N TYR A 139 10.63 1.39 2.46
CA TYR A 139 11.94 1.95 2.72
C TYR A 139 11.99 2.64 4.07
N GLN A 140 13.21 2.72 4.60
CA GLN A 140 13.52 3.31 5.86
C GLN A 140 14.47 4.49 5.69
N VAL A 141 14.35 5.48 6.57
CA VAL A 141 15.34 6.57 6.72
C VAL A 141 15.82 6.53 8.17
N ASP A 142 17.13 6.52 8.38
CA ASP A 142 17.76 6.39 9.71
C ASP A 142 17.24 5.16 10.50
N GLY A 143 16.98 4.05 9.80
CA GLY A 143 16.50 2.79 10.39
C GLY A 143 15.04 2.80 10.84
N LYS A 144 14.24 3.77 10.39
CA LYS A 144 12.80 3.87 10.70
C LYS A 144 11.97 3.78 9.42
N PRO A 145 10.85 3.02 9.40
CA PRO A 145 9.92 3.02 8.29
C PRO A 145 9.53 4.45 7.90
N ALA A 146 9.64 4.75 6.60
CA ALA A 146 9.46 6.11 6.08
C ALA A 146 8.43 6.18 4.95
N GLY A 147 8.26 5.12 4.18
CA GLY A 147 7.25 5.05 3.14
C GLY A 147 7.47 3.88 2.20
N MET A 148 6.82 3.96 1.05
CA MET A 148 6.75 2.86 0.09
C MET A 148 6.97 3.38 -1.34
N LEU A 149 7.37 2.49 -2.23
CA LEU A 149 7.38 2.71 -3.67
C LEU A 149 7.14 1.40 -4.41
N SER A 150 6.60 1.49 -5.62
CA SER A 150 6.43 0.31 -6.47
C SER A 150 7.28 0.37 -7.72
N VAL A 151 7.57 -0.81 -8.29
CA VAL A 151 8.29 -0.98 -9.55
C VAL A 151 7.45 -1.82 -10.49
N ASN A 152 7.19 -1.30 -11.70
CA ASN A 152 6.48 -2.04 -12.73
C ASN A 152 7.24 -3.32 -13.10
N GLY A 153 6.56 -4.46 -13.03
CA GLY A 153 7.15 -5.79 -13.18
C GLY A 153 7.55 -6.15 -14.60
N PHE A 154 7.37 -5.23 -15.57
CA PHE A 154 7.65 -5.47 -16.97
C PHE A 154 8.71 -4.56 -17.55
N ASN A 155 8.64 -3.26 -17.24
CA ASN A 155 9.56 -2.26 -17.77
C ASN A 155 10.47 -1.63 -16.70
N GLY A 156 10.27 -1.95 -15.42
CA GLY A 156 11.07 -1.41 -14.33
C GLY A 156 10.81 0.05 -13.99
N GLN A 157 9.70 0.64 -14.46
CA GLN A 157 9.31 1.99 -14.08
C GLN A 157 9.04 2.04 -12.56
N VAL A 158 9.67 3.01 -11.87
CA VAL A 158 9.49 3.22 -10.42
C VAL A 158 8.41 4.26 -10.18
N TRP A 159 7.60 4.04 -9.15
CA TRP A 159 6.51 4.92 -8.71
C TRP A 159 6.58 5.13 -7.19
N PRO A 160 7.10 6.29 -6.71
CA PRO A 160 7.08 6.65 -5.30
C PRO A 160 5.66 6.88 -4.76
N HIS A 161 5.35 6.37 -3.57
CA HIS A 161 4.06 6.60 -2.93
C HIS A 161 4.12 7.87 -2.07
N THR A 162 3.48 8.95 -2.52
CA THR A 162 3.60 10.28 -1.89
C THR A 162 2.36 10.70 -1.10
N TRP A 163 1.38 9.81 -0.92
CA TRP A 163 0.05 10.11 -0.35
C TRP A 163 -0.16 9.61 1.07
N HIS A 164 0.78 8.88 1.66
CA HIS A 164 0.61 8.30 2.98
C HIS A 164 0.84 9.30 4.12
N GLY A 165 1.79 10.22 3.94
CA GLY A 165 2.26 11.09 5.01
C GLY A 165 3.27 10.38 5.90
N ALA A 166 3.25 10.67 7.21
CA ALA A 166 4.22 10.14 8.16
C ALA A 166 3.80 8.77 8.73
N PHE A 167 4.75 7.85 8.82
CA PHE A 167 4.53 6.54 9.45
C PHE A 167 4.20 6.68 10.95
N VAL A 168 3.26 5.86 11.44
CA VAL A 168 2.81 5.83 12.83
C VAL A 168 3.08 4.46 13.46
N ALA A 169 2.57 3.39 12.85
CA ALA A 169 2.67 2.02 13.36
C ALA A 169 2.37 1.01 12.24
N GLU A 170 2.66 -0.27 12.46
CA GLU A 170 2.28 -1.35 11.55
C GLU A 170 1.86 -2.60 12.34
N LYS A 171 1.14 -3.48 11.67
CA LYS A 171 0.77 -4.79 12.19
C LYS A 171 0.84 -5.85 11.09
N GLU A 172 1.74 -6.79 11.31
CA GLU A 172 1.85 -8.04 10.56
C GLU A 172 0.81 -9.06 11.04
N ILE A 173 0.20 -9.78 10.11
CA ILE A 173 -0.97 -10.65 10.38
C ILE A 173 -0.73 -12.07 9.88
N ALA A 174 -0.57 -12.24 8.57
CA ALA A 174 -0.43 -13.56 7.96
C ALA A 174 1.04 -13.85 7.66
N GLN A 175 1.51 -15.02 8.12
CA GLN A 175 2.76 -15.65 7.70
C GLN A 175 2.47 -17.01 7.06
#